data_AF-A0AAV5NUL6-F1
#
_entry.id   AF-A0AAV5NUL6-F1
#
_cell.length_a   1.000
_cell.length_b   1.000
_cell.length_c   1.000
_cell.angle_alpha   90.00
_cell.angle_beta   90.00
_cell.angle_gamma   90.00
#
_symmetry.space_group_name_H-M   'P 1'
#
loop_
_entity.id
_entity.type
_entity.pdbx_description
1 polymer ?
#
loop_
_entity_poly.entity_id
_entity_poly.type
_entity_poly.pdbx_seq_one_letter_code
_entity_poly.pdbx_strand_id
1 'polypeptide(L)'
;MTTTMTMADAENLFSTIKTDFESSIDEYRRHSENWFYGWALDMEQKVIVNKDEYSADTDDSNIEADLITCPLDGKITLVHCFEAEAFVPIGGTPFKIQPMKLEKNFWGNFEYEADGEAISGTMDDNGFAEITLPPEHRGKQVRVTFYPDVSESDIKAMLDSYDPTISKLSTWLDTQWNTELRKEWNLFINEPIDVWNEVKKFMSKLLDAIVDAWDEIAELFKLLANPSKLAKELAKYVENPELIAEKLASAKEEAAEMLTLLKDEARCFLCLNAAVSWFKLLSPLQIIGIATTMLAPLLVEVVISIVIPGGAILKNMNRLRDVAGTATLVGA
;
A
#
# COMPACT_ATOMS: atom_id res chain seq x y z
N MET A 1 -41.64 -12.83 7.92
CA MET A 1 -41.21 -13.10 9.31
C MET A 1 -39.92 -12.33 9.49
N THR A 2 -39.96 -11.26 10.27
CA THR A 2 -38.81 -10.41 10.54
C THR A 2 -37.96 -11.16 11.57
N THR A 3 -36.93 -11.87 11.12
CA THR A 3 -35.99 -12.54 12.03
C THR A 3 -35.34 -11.46 12.87
N THR A 4 -35.64 -11.45 14.16
CA THR A 4 -35.06 -10.49 15.10
C THR A 4 -33.59 -10.83 15.26
N MET A 5 -32.72 -9.93 14.84
CA MET A 5 -31.27 -10.12 14.90
C MET A 5 -30.82 -10.29 16.36
N THR A 6 -29.97 -11.27 16.62
CA THR A 6 -29.47 -11.60 17.95
C THR A 6 -27.98 -11.26 18.08
N MET A 7 -27.46 -11.25 19.31
CA MET A 7 -26.01 -11.11 19.50
C MET A 7 -25.23 -12.27 18.87
N ALA A 8 -25.80 -13.48 18.83
CA ALA A 8 -25.17 -14.60 18.15
C ALA A 8 -25.05 -14.36 16.63
N ASP A 9 -26.05 -13.71 16.02
CA ASP A 9 -25.99 -13.32 14.60
C ASP A 9 -24.91 -12.27 14.36
N ALA A 10 -24.75 -11.32 15.29
CA ALA A 10 -23.70 -10.29 15.22
C ALA A 10 -22.29 -10.88 15.37
N GLU A 11 -22.08 -11.84 16.27
CA GLU A 11 -20.80 -12.55 16.42
C GLU A 11 -20.49 -13.41 15.16
N ASN A 12 -21.50 -14.03 14.55
CA ASN A 12 -21.35 -14.75 13.29
C ASN A 12 -21.00 -13.82 12.12
N LEU A 13 -21.63 -12.64 12.06
CA LEU A 13 -21.29 -11.59 11.09
C LEU A 13 -19.82 -11.17 11.24
N PHE A 14 -19.37 -10.93 12.47
CA PHE A 14 -17.98 -10.60 12.77
C PHE A 14 -17.03 -11.70 12.30
N SER A 15 -17.28 -12.95 12.68
CA SER A 15 -16.45 -14.10 12.27
C SER A 15 -16.38 -14.25 10.75
N THR A 16 -17.48 -14.00 10.04
CA THR A 16 -17.53 -14.10 8.57
C THR A 16 -16.68 -13.00 7.94
N ILE A 17 -16.92 -11.74 8.31
CA ILE A 17 -16.17 -10.59 7.76
C ILE A 17 -14.67 -10.74 8.06
N LYS A 18 -14.31 -11.21 9.25
CA LYS A 18 -12.90 -11.43 9.61
C LYS A 18 -12.26 -12.51 8.74
N THR A 19 -12.95 -13.63 8.54
CA THR A 19 -12.45 -14.74 7.69
C THR A 19 -12.30 -14.30 6.23
N ASP A 20 -13.26 -13.53 5.73
CA ASP A 20 -13.23 -12.96 4.38
C ASP A 20 -12.03 -12.01 4.23
N PHE A 21 -11.77 -11.16 5.24
CA PHE A 21 -10.59 -10.29 5.27
C PHE A 21 -9.28 -11.09 5.28
N GLU A 22 -9.16 -12.09 6.16
CA GLU A 22 -7.95 -12.92 6.27
C GLU A 22 -7.64 -13.69 4.97
N SER A 23 -8.68 -14.00 4.18
CA SER A 23 -8.54 -14.69 2.89
C SER A 23 -8.50 -13.73 1.69
N SER A 24 -8.59 -12.40 1.92
CA SER A 24 -8.72 -11.42 0.83
C SER A 24 -7.50 -11.35 -0.09
N ILE A 25 -6.30 -11.70 0.40
CA ILE A 25 -5.09 -11.76 -0.43
C ILE A 25 -5.10 -12.95 -1.41
N ASP A 26 -5.83 -14.02 -1.11
CA ASP A 26 -6.05 -15.11 -2.06
C ASP A 26 -7.05 -14.71 -3.14
N GLU A 27 -8.03 -13.87 -2.80
CA GLU A 27 -8.95 -13.27 -3.78
C GLU A 27 -8.24 -12.27 -4.68
N TYR A 28 -7.28 -11.51 -4.15
CA TYR A 28 -6.36 -10.64 -4.89
C TYR A 28 -5.62 -11.42 -5.98
N ARG A 29 -5.16 -12.66 -5.70
CA ARG A 29 -4.57 -13.56 -6.72
C ARG A 29 -5.57 -14.06 -7.76
N ARG A 30 -6.82 -14.34 -7.38
CA ARG A 30 -7.82 -15.01 -8.25
C ARG A 30 -8.53 -14.08 -9.23
N HIS A 31 -8.59 -12.77 -8.96
CA HIS A 31 -9.37 -11.81 -9.75
C HIS A 31 -8.52 -10.75 -10.45
N SER A 32 -7.23 -11.01 -10.67
CA SER A 32 -6.32 -10.08 -11.37
C SER A 32 -6.82 -9.69 -12.78
N GLU A 33 -7.70 -10.48 -13.39
CA GLU A 33 -8.26 -10.19 -14.71
C GLU A 33 -9.57 -9.35 -14.71
N ASN A 34 -10.25 -9.11 -13.57
CA ASN A 34 -11.65 -8.65 -13.65
C ASN A 34 -12.15 -7.64 -12.61
N TRP A 35 -11.32 -7.09 -11.71
CA TRP A 35 -11.81 -6.08 -10.76
C TRP A 35 -11.46 -4.66 -11.19
N PHE A 36 -12.51 -3.94 -11.63
CA PHE A 36 -12.80 -2.49 -11.77
C PHE A 36 -11.71 -1.39 -11.78
N TYR A 37 -10.49 -1.59 -11.26
CA TYR A 37 -9.37 -0.65 -11.29
C TYR A 37 -8.04 -1.41 -11.42
N GLY A 38 -7.70 -1.85 -12.63
CA GLY A 38 -6.48 -2.61 -12.95
C GLY A 38 -5.16 -1.85 -12.85
N TRP A 39 -5.07 -0.82 -12.02
CA TRP A 39 -3.83 -0.07 -11.76
C TRP A 39 -3.17 -0.43 -10.42
N ALA A 40 -3.83 -1.26 -9.58
CA ALA A 40 -3.32 -1.71 -8.27
C ALA A 40 -2.98 -3.22 -8.26
N LEU A 41 -2.73 -3.77 -9.44
CA LEU A 41 -2.56 -5.20 -9.70
C LEU A 41 -1.26 -5.52 -10.47
N ASP A 42 -0.45 -4.50 -10.82
CA ASP A 42 0.83 -4.72 -11.48
C ASP A 42 1.87 -4.92 -10.39
N MET A 43 1.96 -6.17 -9.92
CA MET A 43 3.04 -6.56 -9.03
C MET A 43 4.35 -6.35 -9.78
N GLU A 44 5.10 -5.32 -9.40
CA GLU A 44 6.34 -4.96 -10.08
C GLU A 44 7.50 -5.84 -9.57
N GLN A 45 8.32 -6.26 -10.53
CA GLN A 45 9.67 -6.74 -10.30
C GLN A 45 10.57 -5.54 -10.11
N LYS A 46 11.50 -5.60 -9.16
CA LYS A 46 12.54 -4.60 -8.93
C LYS A 46 13.92 -5.22 -9.08
N VAL A 47 14.74 -4.61 -9.94
CA VAL A 47 16.17 -4.92 -10.04
C VAL A 47 17.00 -3.77 -9.48
N ILE A 48 18.07 -4.11 -8.77
CA ILE A 48 19.02 -3.13 -8.23
C ILE A 48 20.39 -3.45 -8.80
N VAL A 49 21.01 -2.45 -9.42
CA VAL A 49 22.39 -2.54 -9.90
C VAL A 49 23.25 -1.59 -9.11
N ASN A 50 24.13 -2.15 -8.28
CA ASN A 50 24.87 -1.45 -7.24
C ASN A 50 23.95 -0.73 -6.24
N LYS A 51 23.50 0.47 -6.58
CA LYS A 51 22.59 1.31 -5.77
C LYS A 51 21.44 1.89 -6.58
N ASP A 52 21.45 1.71 -7.90
CA ASP A 52 20.45 2.26 -8.80
C ASP A 52 19.33 1.21 -8.95
N GLU A 53 18.09 1.64 -8.75
CA GLU A 53 16.90 0.78 -8.76
C GLU A 53 16.11 0.98 -10.06
N TYR A 54 15.55 -0.12 -10.58
CA TYR A 54 14.71 -0.15 -11.77
C TYR A 54 13.55 -1.11 -11.53
N SER A 55 12.32 -0.73 -11.92
CA SER A 55 11.13 -1.58 -11.79
C SER A 55 10.53 -1.93 -13.16
N ALA A 56 9.83 -3.06 -13.23
CA ALA A 56 9.18 -3.58 -14.44
C ALA A 56 8.01 -4.51 -14.07
N ASP A 57 7.11 -4.80 -15.01
CA ASP A 57 5.94 -5.64 -14.75
C ASP A 57 6.35 -7.12 -14.60
N THR A 58 5.54 -7.95 -13.94
CA THR A 58 5.88 -9.37 -13.70
C THR A 58 5.88 -10.24 -14.94
N ASP A 59 5.21 -9.83 -16.02
CA ASP A 59 5.21 -10.52 -17.30
C ASP A 59 6.32 -10.03 -18.25
N ASP A 60 7.08 -9.00 -17.86
CA ASP A 60 8.22 -8.52 -18.63
C ASP A 60 9.33 -9.57 -18.67
N SER A 61 9.58 -10.09 -19.87
CA SER A 61 10.66 -11.06 -20.13
C SER A 61 12.07 -10.47 -20.13
N ASN A 62 12.20 -9.14 -19.98
CA ASN A 62 13.48 -8.48 -19.81
C ASN A 62 13.36 -7.17 -19.03
N ILE A 63 14.41 -6.85 -18.27
CA ILE A 63 14.56 -5.58 -17.57
C ILE A 63 15.94 -5.03 -17.91
N GLU A 64 16.00 -3.93 -18.64
CA GLU A 64 17.24 -3.27 -19.02
C GLU A 64 17.53 -2.10 -18.08
N ALA A 65 18.62 -2.20 -17.32
CA ALA A 65 19.13 -1.07 -16.56
C ALA A 65 19.71 -0.01 -17.49
N ASP A 66 19.64 1.24 -17.07
CA ASP A 66 20.36 2.33 -17.73
C ASP A 66 21.87 2.04 -17.81
N LEU A 67 22.56 2.80 -18.66
CA LEU A 67 24.02 2.73 -18.72
C LEU A 67 24.63 3.15 -17.39
N ILE A 68 25.30 2.21 -16.73
CA ILE A 68 26.01 2.43 -15.49
C ILE A 68 27.51 2.45 -15.73
N THR A 69 28.23 3.18 -14.88
CA THR A 69 29.70 3.13 -14.88
C THR A 69 30.18 1.99 -14.00
N CYS A 70 30.94 1.05 -14.56
CA CYS A 70 31.58 0.00 -13.78
C CYS A 70 32.53 0.61 -12.73
N PRO A 71 32.39 0.26 -11.44
CA PRO A 71 33.28 0.73 -10.39
C PRO A 71 34.75 0.42 -10.66
N LEU A 72 35.66 1.23 -10.11
CA LEU A 72 37.11 1.08 -10.33
C LEU A 72 37.72 -0.17 -9.69
N ASP A 73 37.05 -0.79 -8.73
CA ASP A 73 37.42 -2.11 -8.20
C ASP A 73 36.87 -3.26 -9.06
N GLY A 74 36.01 -2.96 -10.03
CA GLY A 74 35.37 -3.89 -10.94
C GLY A 74 34.15 -4.60 -10.37
N LYS A 75 33.76 -4.33 -9.13
CA LYS A 75 32.64 -5.05 -8.50
C LYS A 75 31.31 -4.48 -8.94
N ILE A 76 30.42 -5.36 -9.39
CA ILE A 76 29.02 -5.06 -9.66
C ILE A 76 28.16 -5.99 -8.81
N THR A 77 27.25 -5.41 -8.04
CA THR A 77 26.26 -6.15 -7.27
C THR A 77 24.90 -6.02 -7.94
N LEU A 78 24.22 -7.14 -8.10
CA LEU A 78 22.89 -7.22 -8.69
C LEU A 78 21.92 -7.79 -7.66
N VAL A 79 20.71 -7.24 -7.63
CA VAL A 79 19.60 -7.75 -6.83
C VAL A 79 18.38 -7.86 -7.74
N HIS A 80 17.57 -8.90 -7.56
CA HIS A 80 16.26 -9.04 -8.18
C HIS A 80 15.24 -9.50 -7.13
N CYS A 81 14.19 -8.72 -6.95
CA CYS A 81 13.16 -8.94 -5.92
C CYS A 81 11.82 -8.35 -6.37
N PHE A 82 10.74 -8.65 -5.66
CA PHE A 82 9.48 -7.93 -5.84
C PHE A 82 9.51 -6.55 -5.16
N GLU A 83 8.71 -5.61 -5.67
CA GLU A 83 8.38 -4.37 -4.96
C GLU A 83 7.32 -4.67 -3.87
N ALA A 84 7.78 -5.01 -2.67
CA ALA A 84 6.94 -5.40 -1.53
C ALA A 84 7.45 -4.84 -0.19
N GLU A 85 6.61 -4.89 0.86
CA GLU A 85 6.90 -4.44 2.23
C GLU A 85 8.11 -5.17 2.82
N ALA A 86 8.16 -6.48 2.59
CA ALA A 86 9.29 -7.31 2.93
C ALA A 86 10.16 -7.54 1.70
N PHE A 87 11.45 -7.77 1.92
CA PHE A 87 12.33 -8.22 0.85
C PHE A 87 11.93 -9.65 0.43
N VAL A 88 11.39 -9.78 -0.79
CA VAL A 88 11.04 -11.07 -1.39
C VAL A 88 11.90 -11.28 -2.65
N PRO A 89 12.90 -12.16 -2.59
CA PRO A 89 13.83 -12.33 -3.71
C PRO A 89 13.22 -13.10 -4.88
N ILE A 90 13.70 -12.80 -6.09
CA ILE A 90 13.43 -13.59 -7.30
C ILE A 90 14.75 -14.22 -7.75
N GLY A 91 14.93 -15.50 -7.40
CA GLY A 91 16.14 -16.25 -7.69
C GLY A 91 16.21 -16.76 -9.13
N GLY A 92 17.35 -17.36 -9.49
CA GLY A 92 17.51 -18.08 -10.77
C GLY A 92 17.42 -17.22 -12.03
N THR A 93 17.27 -15.90 -11.90
CA THR A 93 17.15 -14.96 -13.02
C THR A 93 18.47 -14.84 -13.78
N PRO A 94 18.52 -15.21 -15.07
CA PRO A 94 19.68 -14.95 -15.92
C PRO A 94 19.89 -13.45 -16.12
N PHE A 95 21.15 -13.03 -16.21
CA PHE A 95 21.51 -11.66 -16.53
C PHE A 95 22.67 -11.59 -17.53
N LYS A 96 22.81 -10.43 -18.16
CA LYS A 96 23.88 -10.10 -19.10
C LYS A 96 24.42 -8.71 -18.79
N ILE A 97 25.74 -8.60 -18.66
CA ILE A 97 26.47 -7.34 -18.53
C ILE A 97 27.24 -7.12 -19.83
N GLN A 98 26.83 -6.13 -20.60
CA GLN A 98 27.45 -5.75 -21.87
C GLN A 98 28.30 -4.50 -21.67
N PRO A 99 29.62 -4.56 -21.88
CA PRO A 99 30.44 -3.35 -21.98
C PRO A 99 29.99 -2.48 -23.15
N MET A 100 29.95 -1.16 -22.94
CA MET A 100 29.44 -0.20 -23.91
C MET A 100 30.48 0.90 -24.18
N LYS A 101 30.59 1.30 -25.45
CA LYS A 101 31.43 2.41 -25.91
C LYS A 101 30.57 3.42 -26.66
N LEU A 102 30.87 4.71 -26.47
CA LEU A 102 30.22 5.77 -27.23
C LEU A 102 30.94 5.95 -28.57
N GLU A 103 30.27 5.60 -29.67
CA GLU A 103 30.81 5.75 -31.02
C GLU A 103 29.88 6.58 -31.91
N LYS A 104 30.41 7.08 -33.02
CA LYS A 104 29.59 7.76 -34.02
C LYS A 104 28.97 6.73 -34.94
N ASN A 105 27.64 6.71 -35.00
CA ASN A 105 26.93 5.91 -35.98
C ASN A 105 27.07 6.49 -37.39
N PHE A 106 26.55 5.77 -38.39
CA PHE A 106 26.65 6.11 -39.81
C PHE A 106 26.13 7.52 -40.15
N TRP A 107 25.20 8.06 -39.35
CA TRP A 107 24.61 9.39 -39.54
C TRP A 107 25.37 10.50 -38.80
N GLY A 108 26.47 10.17 -38.13
CA GLY A 108 27.32 11.10 -37.40
C GLY A 108 26.85 11.42 -35.98
N ASN A 109 25.79 10.75 -35.49
CA ASN A 109 25.30 10.89 -34.13
C ASN A 109 26.07 9.96 -33.19
N PHE A 110 26.29 10.38 -31.95
CA PHE A 110 26.91 9.52 -30.94
C PHE A 110 25.88 8.56 -30.35
N GLU A 111 26.22 7.27 -30.34
CA GLU A 111 25.40 6.18 -29.87
C GLU A 111 26.26 5.17 -29.10
N TYR A 112 25.67 4.52 -28.09
CA TYR A 112 26.37 3.49 -27.34
C TYR A 112 26.26 2.15 -28.05
N GLU A 113 27.41 1.57 -28.39
CA GLU A 113 27.52 0.25 -29.00
C GLU A 113 28.28 -0.73 -28.09
N ALA A 114 28.09 -2.03 -28.32
CA ALA A 114 28.80 -3.07 -27.58
C ALA A 114 30.33 -2.98 -27.76
N ASP A 115 31.07 -3.00 -26.64
CA ASP A 115 32.54 -2.94 -26.57
C ASP A 115 33.15 -4.26 -26.06
N GLY A 116 32.96 -5.34 -26.83
CA GLY A 116 33.50 -6.67 -26.53
C GLY A 116 32.46 -7.69 -26.10
N GLU A 117 32.94 -8.81 -25.56
CA GLU A 117 32.08 -9.91 -25.14
C GLU A 117 31.25 -9.55 -23.91
N ALA A 118 30.03 -10.07 -23.87
CA ALA A 118 29.16 -9.90 -22.72
C ALA A 118 29.48 -10.93 -21.62
N ILE A 119 29.28 -10.51 -20.38
CA ILE A 119 29.43 -11.38 -19.22
C ILE A 119 28.03 -11.79 -18.78
N SER A 120 27.76 -13.09 -18.81
CA SER A 120 26.48 -13.64 -18.37
C SER A 120 26.64 -14.36 -17.04
N GLY A 121 25.56 -14.36 -16.28
CA GLY A 121 25.44 -15.14 -15.05
C GLY A 121 23.99 -15.37 -14.70
N THR A 122 23.77 -15.90 -13.52
CA THR A 122 22.44 -16.21 -12.99
C THR A 122 22.42 -15.79 -11.52
N MET A 123 21.33 -15.18 -11.09
CA MET A 123 21.10 -14.88 -9.68
C MET A 123 21.09 -16.15 -8.84
N ASP A 124 21.57 -16.04 -7.61
CA ASP A 124 21.37 -17.11 -6.62
C ASP A 124 19.91 -17.21 -6.19
N ASP A 125 19.59 -18.20 -5.35
CA ASP A 125 18.23 -18.43 -4.83
C ASP A 125 17.70 -17.27 -3.97
N ASN A 126 18.59 -16.38 -3.52
CA ASN A 126 18.24 -15.18 -2.76
C ASN A 126 18.08 -13.96 -3.67
N GLY A 127 18.08 -14.13 -4.99
CA GLY A 127 17.95 -13.02 -5.93
C GLY A 127 19.18 -12.11 -5.98
N PHE A 128 20.35 -12.58 -5.55
CA PHE A 128 21.58 -11.79 -5.52
C PHE A 128 22.63 -12.34 -6.49
N ALA A 129 23.47 -11.44 -7.02
CA ALA A 129 24.73 -11.79 -7.65
C ALA A 129 25.80 -10.71 -7.40
N GLU A 130 27.03 -11.13 -7.12
CA GLU A 130 28.21 -10.25 -7.14
C GLU A 130 29.17 -10.73 -8.24
N ILE A 131 29.53 -9.82 -9.15
CA ILE A 131 30.39 -10.09 -10.30
C ILE A 131 31.56 -9.13 -10.25
N THR A 132 32.78 -9.66 -10.38
CA THR A 132 33.97 -8.83 -10.56
C THR A 132 34.31 -8.77 -12.06
N LEU A 133 34.10 -7.60 -12.67
CA LEU A 133 34.44 -7.38 -14.07
C LEU A 133 35.96 -7.36 -14.29
N PRO A 134 36.42 -7.81 -15.47
CA PRO A 134 37.81 -7.70 -15.90
C PRO A 134 38.38 -6.28 -15.80
N PRO A 135 39.70 -6.11 -15.53
CA PRO A 135 40.33 -4.80 -15.36
C PRO A 135 40.09 -3.81 -16.50
N GLU A 136 39.98 -4.28 -17.74
CA GLU A 136 39.74 -3.51 -18.96
C GLU A 136 38.34 -2.86 -19.04
N HIS A 137 37.38 -3.31 -18.22
CA HIS A 137 36.02 -2.76 -18.15
C HIS A 137 35.83 -1.77 -16.99
N ARG A 138 36.80 -1.68 -16.07
CA ARG A 138 36.72 -0.78 -14.90
C ARG A 138 36.68 0.68 -15.35
N GLY A 139 35.70 1.43 -14.82
CA GLY A 139 35.47 2.82 -15.20
C GLY A 139 34.82 3.02 -16.58
N LYS A 140 34.48 1.95 -17.30
CA LYS A 140 33.72 2.04 -18.56
C LYS A 140 32.21 1.98 -18.31
N GLN A 141 31.43 2.43 -19.28
CA GLN A 141 29.99 2.24 -19.30
C GLN A 141 29.66 0.78 -19.58
N VAL A 142 28.70 0.23 -18.86
CA VAL A 142 28.15 -1.10 -19.09
C VAL A 142 26.64 -1.03 -19.05
N ARG A 143 25.98 -1.94 -19.76
CA ARG A 143 24.54 -2.15 -19.73
C ARG A 143 24.26 -3.48 -19.06
N VAL A 144 23.35 -3.50 -18.10
CA VAL A 144 22.91 -4.71 -17.44
C VAL A 144 21.49 -5.03 -17.90
N THR A 145 21.27 -6.26 -18.37
CA THR A 145 19.95 -6.75 -18.78
C THR A 145 19.64 -8.00 -17.97
N PHE A 146 18.48 -8.04 -17.37
CA PHE A 146 17.93 -9.18 -16.63
C PHE A 146 16.90 -9.88 -17.53
N TYR A 147 16.78 -11.20 -17.40
CA TYR A 147 15.85 -12.02 -18.18
C TYR A 147 14.99 -12.86 -17.24
N PRO A 148 14.08 -12.24 -16.48
CA PRO A 148 13.32 -12.96 -15.47
C PRO A 148 12.35 -13.98 -16.09
N ASP A 149 12.01 -14.98 -15.28
CA ASP A 149 10.96 -15.98 -15.54
C ASP A 149 10.26 -16.23 -14.22
N VAL A 150 9.32 -15.33 -13.87
CA VAL A 150 8.65 -15.33 -12.57
C VAL A 150 7.69 -16.51 -12.48
N SER A 151 7.92 -17.40 -11.52
CA SER A 151 7.09 -18.60 -11.35
C SER A 151 5.87 -18.35 -10.46
N GLU A 152 4.86 -19.22 -10.55
CA GLU A 152 3.72 -19.19 -9.61
C GLU A 152 4.15 -19.37 -8.14
N SER A 153 5.27 -20.05 -7.90
CA SER A 153 5.86 -20.19 -6.55
C SER A 153 6.47 -18.90 -6.05
N ASP A 154 7.08 -18.09 -6.92
CA ASP A 154 7.63 -16.78 -6.55
C ASP A 154 6.50 -15.82 -6.18
N ILE A 155 5.43 -15.80 -6.99
CA ILE A 155 4.22 -15.04 -6.69
C ILE A 155 3.60 -15.49 -5.35
N LYS A 156 3.55 -16.80 -5.10
CA LYS A 156 3.05 -17.30 -3.81
C LYS A 156 3.92 -16.84 -2.64
N ALA A 157 5.25 -16.97 -2.74
CA ALA A 157 6.17 -16.56 -1.69
C ALA A 157 6.05 -15.07 -1.36
N MET A 158 5.82 -14.25 -2.38
CA MET A 158 5.52 -12.84 -2.21
C MET A 158 4.19 -12.60 -1.48
N LEU A 159 3.09 -13.24 -1.88
CA LEU A 159 1.81 -13.07 -1.22
C LEU A 159 1.86 -13.53 0.25
N ASP A 160 2.54 -14.65 0.51
CA ASP A 160 2.78 -15.17 1.87
C ASP A 160 3.58 -14.16 2.73
N SER A 161 4.38 -13.27 2.12
CA SER A 161 5.14 -12.26 2.87
C SER A 161 4.26 -11.24 3.60
N TYR A 162 2.98 -11.13 3.23
CA TYR A 162 2.01 -10.25 3.84
C TYR A 162 1.27 -10.87 5.05
N ASP A 163 1.52 -12.14 5.38
CA ASP A 163 0.94 -12.81 6.56
C ASP A 163 1.06 -11.98 7.86
N PRO A 164 2.20 -11.32 8.18
CA PRO A 164 2.31 -10.46 9.35
C PRO A 164 1.36 -9.26 9.29
N THR A 165 1.19 -8.65 8.12
CA THR A 165 0.31 -7.50 7.91
C THR A 165 -1.16 -7.92 8.02
N ILE A 166 -1.54 -9.05 7.42
CA ILE A 166 -2.88 -9.65 7.57
C ILE A 166 -3.16 -9.93 9.05
N SER A 167 -2.23 -10.57 9.76
CA SER A 167 -2.37 -10.89 11.18
C SER A 167 -2.54 -9.63 12.04
N LYS A 168 -1.76 -8.58 11.76
CA LYS A 168 -1.85 -7.29 12.45
C LYS A 168 -3.22 -6.63 12.23
N LEU A 169 -3.71 -6.59 11.00
CA LEU A 169 -4.99 -5.98 10.64
C LEU A 169 -6.19 -6.80 11.16
N SER A 170 -6.08 -8.12 11.14
CA SER A 170 -7.04 -9.04 11.75
C SER A 170 -7.14 -8.81 13.27
N THR A 171 -6.00 -8.67 13.94
CA THR A 171 -5.94 -8.33 15.38
C THR A 171 -6.52 -6.93 15.65
N TRP A 172 -6.33 -5.99 14.74
CA TRP A 172 -6.96 -4.67 14.84
C TRP A 172 -8.48 -4.78 14.74
N LEU A 173 -9.03 -5.56 13.80
CA LEU A 173 -10.47 -5.83 13.70
C LEU A 173 -11.03 -6.50 14.97
N ASP A 174 -10.32 -7.49 15.53
CA ASP A 174 -10.65 -8.08 16.83
C ASP A 174 -10.74 -7.01 17.91
N THR A 175 -9.80 -6.07 17.94
CA THR A 175 -9.76 -4.99 18.93
C THR A 175 -10.96 -4.04 18.75
N GLN A 176 -11.26 -3.64 17.51
CA GLN A 176 -12.42 -2.78 17.23
C GLN A 176 -13.73 -3.47 17.63
N TRP A 177 -13.87 -4.76 17.32
CA TRP A 177 -15.03 -5.56 17.70
C TRP A 177 -15.22 -5.59 19.22
N ASN A 178 -14.19 -6.02 19.95
CA ASN A 178 -14.28 -6.27 21.39
C ASN A 178 -14.35 -5.01 22.26
N THR A 179 -14.05 -3.82 21.71
CA THR A 179 -14.06 -2.56 22.46
C THR A 179 -15.41 -1.84 22.34
N GLU A 180 -15.73 -1.32 21.16
CA GLU A 180 -16.87 -0.41 20.98
C GLU A 180 -17.97 -1.00 20.09
N LEU A 181 -17.62 -1.69 18.99
CA LEU A 181 -18.61 -2.19 18.04
C LEU A 181 -19.58 -3.18 18.69
N ARG A 182 -19.07 -4.15 19.45
CA ARG A 182 -19.90 -5.15 20.14
C ARG A 182 -20.91 -4.53 21.11
N LYS A 183 -20.55 -3.42 21.76
CA LYS A 183 -21.48 -2.68 22.66
C LYS A 183 -22.60 -2.03 21.85
N GLU A 184 -22.28 -1.41 20.73
CA GLU A 184 -23.23 -0.76 19.82
C GLU A 184 -24.20 -1.77 19.18
N TRP A 185 -23.73 -2.96 18.82
CA TRP A 185 -24.59 -4.06 18.37
C TRP A 185 -25.56 -4.50 19.47
N ASN A 186 -25.07 -4.64 20.71
CA ASN A 186 -25.93 -4.98 21.83
C ASN A 186 -27.01 -3.90 22.08
N LEU A 187 -26.69 -2.61 21.93
CA LEU A 187 -27.68 -1.54 22.02
C LEU A 187 -28.75 -1.65 20.93
N PHE A 188 -28.35 -1.79 19.66
CA PHE A 188 -29.28 -1.93 18.54
C PHE A 188 -30.18 -3.16 18.66
N ILE A 189 -29.64 -4.30 19.12
CA ILE A 189 -30.42 -5.53 19.28
C ILE A 189 -31.49 -5.39 20.38
N ASN A 190 -31.17 -4.67 21.47
CA ASN A 190 -32.13 -4.44 22.55
C ASN A 190 -33.17 -3.37 22.19
N GLU A 191 -32.79 -2.39 21.37
CA GLU A 191 -33.65 -1.27 20.93
C GLU A 191 -33.62 -1.13 19.39
N PRO A 192 -34.25 -2.07 18.66
CA PRO A 192 -34.16 -2.09 17.20
C PRO A 192 -34.94 -0.94 16.57
N ILE A 193 -34.34 -0.33 15.55
CA ILE A 193 -34.97 0.66 14.68
C ILE A 193 -34.95 0.16 13.22
N ASP A 194 -36.01 0.45 12.45
CA ASP A 194 -36.07 0.05 11.05
C ASP A 194 -35.41 1.08 10.14
N VAL A 195 -34.17 0.77 9.76
CA VAL A 195 -33.23 1.69 9.10
C VAL A 195 -32.41 0.97 8.02
N TRP A 196 -32.84 -0.24 7.65
CA TRP A 196 -32.11 -1.12 6.74
C TRP A 196 -32.02 -0.55 5.33
N ASN A 197 -32.98 0.29 4.92
CA ASN A 197 -32.94 0.98 3.64
C ASN A 197 -31.80 2.03 3.60
N GLU A 198 -31.63 2.78 4.67
CA GLU A 198 -30.57 3.78 4.86
C GLU A 198 -29.21 3.11 4.93
N VAL A 199 -29.11 2.02 5.72
CA VAL A 199 -27.90 1.19 5.80
C VAL A 199 -27.51 0.65 4.44
N LYS A 200 -28.46 0.07 3.69
CA LYS A 200 -28.18 -0.45 2.34
C LYS A 200 -27.70 0.63 1.38
N LYS A 201 -28.31 1.83 1.42
CA LYS A 201 -27.88 2.97 0.61
C LYS A 201 -26.46 3.41 0.97
N PHE A 202 -26.15 3.51 2.26
CA PHE A 202 -24.81 3.85 2.74
C PHE A 202 -23.78 2.81 2.26
N MET A 203 -24.02 1.52 2.51
CA MET A 203 -23.12 0.44 2.13
C MET A 203 -22.92 0.34 0.61
N SER A 204 -23.94 0.69 -0.19
CA SER A 204 -23.81 0.67 -1.66
C SER A 204 -22.87 1.74 -2.22
N LYS A 205 -22.63 2.83 -1.48
CA LYS A 205 -21.72 3.93 -1.86
C LYS A 205 -20.39 3.90 -1.11
N LEU A 206 -20.28 3.00 -0.14
CA LEU A 206 -19.19 2.97 0.80
C LEU A 206 -17.86 2.67 0.09
N LEU A 207 -17.84 1.68 -0.81
CA LEU A 207 -16.61 1.29 -1.49
C LEU A 207 -16.01 2.45 -2.28
N ASP A 208 -16.81 3.07 -3.15
CA ASP A 208 -16.40 4.24 -3.94
C ASP A 208 -15.91 5.37 -3.03
N ALA A 209 -16.64 5.66 -1.95
CA ALA A 209 -16.25 6.72 -1.01
C ALA A 209 -14.96 6.41 -0.23
N ILE A 210 -14.67 5.14 0.06
CA ILE A 210 -13.40 4.75 0.69
C ILE A 210 -12.26 4.91 -0.31
N VAL A 211 -12.44 4.49 -1.57
CA VAL A 211 -11.43 4.66 -2.63
C VAL A 211 -11.15 6.14 -2.87
N ASP A 212 -12.19 6.96 -3.04
CA ASP A 212 -12.05 8.41 -3.22
C ASP A 212 -11.29 9.06 -2.05
N ALA A 213 -11.63 8.70 -0.81
CA ALA A 213 -10.94 9.24 0.36
C ALA A 213 -9.49 8.74 0.46
N TRP A 214 -9.22 7.51 0.02
CA TRP A 214 -7.87 6.98 -0.02
C TRP A 214 -6.99 7.77 -0.98
N ASP A 215 -7.50 8.11 -2.16
CA ASP A 215 -6.79 8.96 -3.12
C ASP A 215 -6.50 10.35 -2.54
N GLU A 216 -7.47 10.98 -1.88
CA GLU A 216 -7.28 12.27 -1.19
C GLU A 216 -6.22 12.19 -0.07
N ILE A 217 -6.23 11.11 0.71
CA ILE A 217 -5.23 10.85 1.75
C ILE A 217 -3.84 10.67 1.13
N ALA A 218 -3.74 9.88 0.06
CA ALA A 218 -2.49 9.67 -0.65
C ALA A 218 -1.91 10.99 -1.19
N GLU A 219 -2.76 11.88 -1.74
CA GLU A 219 -2.36 13.22 -2.16
C GLU A 219 -1.85 14.09 -1.00
N LEU A 220 -2.53 14.04 0.15
CA LEU A 220 -2.10 14.77 1.35
C LEU A 220 -0.71 14.33 1.81
N PHE A 221 -0.45 13.03 1.85
CA PHE A 221 0.84 12.51 2.30
C PHE A 221 1.97 12.75 1.28
N LYS A 222 1.66 12.70 -0.02
CA LYS A 222 2.56 13.21 -1.09
C LYS A 222 2.91 14.69 -0.90
N LEU A 223 1.95 15.51 -0.44
CA LEU A 223 2.19 16.91 -0.12
C LEU A 223 3.07 17.07 1.14
N LEU A 224 2.80 16.32 2.21
CA LEU A 224 3.59 16.34 3.46
C LEU A 224 5.05 15.95 3.23
N ALA A 225 5.30 14.96 2.38
CA ALA A 225 6.63 14.53 2.01
C ALA A 225 7.37 15.51 1.08
N ASN A 226 6.71 16.60 0.66
CA ASN A 226 7.33 17.68 -0.11
C ASN A 226 7.39 18.98 0.71
N PRO A 227 8.46 19.16 1.52
CA PRO A 227 8.56 20.29 2.45
C PRO A 227 8.50 21.65 1.77
N SER A 228 8.98 21.76 0.53
CA SER A 228 8.98 23.04 -0.20
C SER A 228 7.60 23.42 -0.72
N LYS A 229 6.86 22.45 -1.28
CA LYS A 229 5.47 22.64 -1.75
C LYS A 229 4.55 22.96 -0.57
N LEU A 230 4.70 22.23 0.53
CA LEU A 230 3.89 22.44 1.73
C LEU A 230 4.21 23.76 2.44
N ALA A 231 5.49 24.14 2.56
CA ALA A 231 5.87 25.46 3.11
C ALA A 231 5.27 26.61 2.30
N LYS A 232 5.20 26.49 0.97
CA LYS A 232 4.59 27.49 0.09
C LYS A 232 3.08 27.60 0.28
N GLU A 233 2.39 26.49 0.54
CA GLU A 233 0.95 26.49 0.84
C GLU A 233 0.68 27.06 2.25
N LEU A 234 1.46 26.67 3.26
CA LEU A 234 1.31 27.15 4.64
C LEU A 234 1.67 28.64 4.81
N ALA A 235 2.63 29.14 4.04
CA ALA A 235 3.02 30.56 4.02
C ALA A 235 1.86 31.49 3.58
N LYS A 236 0.78 30.96 3.00
CA LYS A 236 -0.44 31.72 2.69
C LYS A 236 -1.31 31.98 3.92
N TYR A 237 -1.12 31.23 5.01
CA TYR A 237 -2.04 31.18 6.16
C TYR A 237 -1.35 31.41 7.51
N VAL A 238 -0.02 31.29 7.59
CA VAL A 238 0.73 31.38 8.86
C VAL A 238 2.02 32.20 8.67
N GLU A 239 2.22 33.21 9.51
CA GLU A 239 3.43 34.07 9.49
C GLU A 239 4.61 33.53 10.32
N ASN A 240 4.43 32.46 11.10
CA ASN A 240 5.46 31.93 12.00
C ASN A 240 6.13 30.64 11.44
N PRO A 241 7.35 30.73 10.90
CA PRO A 241 8.05 29.62 10.27
C PRO A 241 8.56 28.54 11.23
N GLU A 242 8.76 28.85 12.51
CA GLU A 242 9.32 27.88 13.49
C GLU A 242 8.27 26.85 13.93
N LEU A 243 7.02 27.28 14.14
CA LEU A 243 5.87 26.40 14.42
C LEU A 243 5.53 25.48 13.24
N ILE A 244 5.79 25.94 12.01
CA ILE A 244 5.62 25.15 10.79
C ILE A 244 6.68 24.05 10.73
N ALA A 245 7.95 24.38 11.03
CA ALA A 245 9.06 23.42 10.99
C ALA A 245 8.93 22.29 12.04
N GLU A 246 8.50 22.61 13.26
CA GLU A 246 8.31 21.61 14.33
C GLU A 246 7.20 20.60 13.98
N LYS A 247 6.04 21.07 13.50
CA LYS A 247 4.92 20.21 13.09
C LYS A 247 5.22 19.39 11.83
N LEU A 248 6.04 19.92 10.92
CA LEU A 248 6.51 19.22 9.73
C LEU A 248 7.45 18.05 10.07
N ALA A 249 8.28 18.19 11.11
CA ALA A 249 9.24 17.17 11.47
C ALA A 249 8.56 15.86 11.92
N SER A 250 7.50 15.95 12.73
CA SER A 250 6.72 14.77 13.15
C SER A 250 5.88 14.18 12.02
N ALA A 251 5.27 15.04 11.19
CA ALA A 251 4.45 14.59 10.06
C ALA A 251 5.28 13.94 8.94
N LYS A 252 6.58 14.21 8.87
CA LYS A 252 7.45 13.68 7.82
C LYS A 252 7.72 12.17 7.99
N GLU A 253 7.85 11.69 9.22
CA GLU A 253 8.06 10.28 9.49
C GLU A 253 6.81 9.47 9.13
N GLU A 254 5.65 9.91 9.64
CA GLU A 254 4.34 9.36 9.28
C GLU A 254 4.07 9.41 7.76
N ALA A 255 4.52 10.48 7.10
CA ALA A 255 4.40 10.61 5.65
C ALA A 255 5.36 9.73 4.86
N ALA A 256 6.56 9.49 5.36
CA ALA A 256 7.46 8.53 4.76
C ALA A 256 6.88 7.12 4.87
N GLU A 257 6.36 6.74 6.04
CA GLU A 257 5.72 5.44 6.24
C GLU A 257 4.50 5.24 5.33
N MET A 258 3.61 6.23 5.24
CA MET A 258 2.47 6.12 4.32
C MET A 258 2.90 6.09 2.86
N LEU A 259 3.90 6.89 2.45
CA LEU A 259 4.37 6.84 1.07
C LEU A 259 4.99 5.49 0.72
N THR A 260 5.67 4.83 1.66
CA THR A 260 6.13 3.45 1.47
C THR A 260 4.97 2.48 1.31
N LEU A 261 3.90 2.63 2.10
CA LEU A 261 2.67 1.85 1.92
C LEU A 261 2.03 2.07 0.55
N LEU A 262 1.98 3.31 0.07
CA LEU A 262 1.36 3.65 -1.23
C LEU A 262 2.13 3.13 -2.44
N LYS A 263 3.39 2.74 -2.28
CA LYS A 263 4.17 2.05 -3.31
C LYS A 263 3.87 0.56 -3.38
N ASP A 264 3.42 -0.03 -2.26
CA ASP A 264 3.12 -1.44 -2.17
C ASP A 264 1.62 -1.67 -2.35
N GLU A 265 1.24 -2.01 -3.59
CA GLU A 265 -0.16 -2.14 -4.00
C GLU A 265 -0.91 -3.21 -3.21
N ALA A 266 -0.27 -4.36 -2.94
CA ALA A 266 -0.88 -5.44 -2.17
C ALA A 266 -1.10 -5.02 -0.70
N ARG A 267 -0.16 -4.29 -0.11
CA ARG A 267 -0.34 -3.74 1.24
C ARG A 267 -1.43 -2.67 1.29
N CYS A 268 -1.49 -1.80 0.28
CA CYS A 268 -2.56 -0.82 0.10
C CYS A 268 -3.93 -1.50 0.00
N PHE A 269 -4.03 -2.58 -0.81
CA PHE A 269 -5.23 -3.41 -0.93
C PHE A 269 -5.66 -4.02 0.41
N LEU A 270 -4.72 -4.54 1.21
CA LEU A 270 -5.01 -5.07 2.53
C LEU A 270 -5.54 -3.98 3.49
N CYS A 271 -4.93 -2.79 3.47
CA CYS A 271 -5.42 -1.65 4.26
C CYS A 271 -6.85 -1.23 3.85
N LEU A 272 -7.12 -1.15 2.55
CA LEU A 272 -8.44 -0.83 2.01
C LEU A 272 -9.48 -1.88 2.42
N ASN A 273 -9.15 -3.17 2.30
CA ASN A 273 -10.02 -4.26 2.70
C ASN A 273 -10.27 -4.28 4.21
N ALA A 274 -9.28 -3.96 5.03
CA ALA A 274 -9.46 -3.82 6.48
C ALA A 274 -10.43 -2.68 6.81
N ALA A 275 -10.31 -1.53 6.13
CA ALA A 275 -11.25 -0.42 6.30
C ALA A 275 -12.68 -0.81 5.88
N VAL A 276 -12.85 -1.39 4.69
CA VAL A 276 -14.15 -1.90 4.21
C VAL A 276 -14.75 -2.91 5.21
N SER A 277 -13.93 -3.82 5.73
CA SER A 277 -14.34 -4.82 6.71
C SER A 277 -14.82 -4.17 8.00
N TRP A 278 -14.10 -3.17 8.51
CA TRP A 278 -14.51 -2.40 9.68
C TRP A 278 -15.87 -1.71 9.48
N PHE A 279 -16.11 -1.08 8.32
CA PHE A 279 -17.41 -0.47 8.04
C PHE A 279 -18.54 -1.50 7.97
N LYS A 280 -18.28 -2.70 7.41
CA LYS A 280 -19.24 -3.81 7.41
C LYS A 280 -19.58 -4.29 8.84
N LEU A 281 -18.70 -4.04 9.82
CA LEU A 281 -18.91 -4.37 11.23
C LEU A 281 -19.67 -3.30 12.02
N LEU A 282 -19.98 -2.14 11.44
CA LEU A 282 -20.74 -1.11 12.13
C LEU A 282 -22.18 -1.54 12.37
N SER A 283 -22.72 -1.20 13.54
CA SER A 283 -24.15 -1.40 13.81
C SER A 283 -25.00 -0.44 12.95
N PRO A 284 -26.28 -0.77 12.69
CA PRO A 284 -27.18 0.14 11.97
C PRO A 284 -27.29 1.53 12.62
N LEU A 285 -27.21 1.63 13.94
CA LEU A 285 -27.20 2.90 14.67
C LEU A 285 -25.97 3.74 14.32
N GLN A 286 -24.80 3.13 14.31
CA GLN A 286 -23.55 3.81 13.96
C GLN A 286 -23.57 4.29 12.51
N ILE A 287 -24.08 3.47 11.59
CA ILE A 287 -24.19 3.82 10.16
C ILE A 287 -25.05 5.07 9.96
N ILE A 288 -26.18 5.19 10.67
CA ILE A 288 -27.02 6.40 10.58
C ILE A 288 -26.29 7.61 11.16
N GLY A 289 -25.63 7.46 12.31
CA GLY A 289 -24.83 8.53 12.90
C GLY A 289 -23.76 9.05 11.92
N ILE A 290 -23.10 8.13 11.21
CA ILE A 290 -22.08 8.47 10.21
C ILE A 290 -22.71 9.07 8.95
N ALA A 291 -23.85 8.55 8.47
CA ALA A 291 -24.54 9.10 7.30
C ALA A 291 -24.98 10.56 7.50
N THR A 292 -25.15 10.99 8.76
CA THR A 292 -25.43 12.40 9.11
C THR A 292 -24.16 13.25 9.33
N THR A 293 -22.98 12.64 9.39
CA THR A 293 -21.67 13.26 9.58
C THR A 293 -20.85 13.22 8.28
N MET A 294 -19.83 14.08 8.12
CA MET A 294 -18.91 13.97 6.98
C MET A 294 -18.12 12.65 7.05
N LEU A 295 -18.21 11.82 6.01
CA LEU A 295 -17.56 10.51 5.92
C LEU A 295 -16.03 10.61 5.79
N ALA A 296 -15.51 11.61 5.07
CA ALA A 296 -14.08 11.76 4.79
C ALA A 296 -13.20 11.89 6.05
N PRO A 297 -13.51 12.74 7.07
CA PRO A 297 -12.73 12.80 8.30
C PRO A 297 -12.64 11.47 9.06
N LEU A 298 -13.71 10.69 9.07
CA LEU A 298 -13.72 9.36 9.71
C LEU A 298 -12.83 8.38 8.93
N LEU A 299 -12.88 8.44 7.60
CA LEU A 299 -12.02 7.62 6.75
C LEU A 299 -10.54 7.91 7.01
N VAL A 300 -10.16 9.18 7.10
CA VAL A 300 -8.79 9.60 7.45
C VAL A 300 -8.36 9.00 8.79
N GLU A 301 -9.21 9.05 9.81
CA GLU A 301 -8.90 8.49 11.13
C GLU A 301 -8.73 6.97 11.11
N VAL A 302 -9.62 6.25 10.40
CA VAL A 302 -9.53 4.80 10.25
C VAL A 302 -8.22 4.43 9.53
N VAL A 303 -7.89 5.13 8.44
CA VAL A 303 -6.66 4.91 7.68
C VAL A 303 -5.43 5.16 8.54
N ILE A 304 -5.34 6.30 9.23
CA ILE A 304 -4.21 6.61 10.12
C ILE A 304 -4.04 5.50 11.18
N SER A 305 -5.14 4.96 11.71
CA SER A 305 -5.10 3.93 12.74
C SER A 305 -4.68 2.55 12.22
N ILE A 306 -4.95 2.27 10.94
CA ILE A 306 -4.53 1.06 10.22
C ILE A 306 -3.03 1.14 9.91
N VAL A 307 -2.56 2.29 9.40
CA VAL A 307 -1.18 2.50 8.96
C VAL A 307 -0.24 2.67 10.16
N ILE A 308 -0.63 3.51 11.12
CA ILE A 308 0.20 3.92 12.26
C ILE A 308 -0.39 3.32 13.55
N PRO A 309 0.19 2.23 14.10
CA PRO A 309 -0.26 1.66 15.35
C PRO A 309 -0.04 2.64 16.51
N GLY A 310 -1.12 3.21 17.04
CA GLY A 310 -1.10 4.30 18.04
C GLY A 310 -1.79 5.60 17.58
N GLY A 311 -2.20 5.68 16.31
CA GLY A 311 -3.08 6.72 15.79
C GLY A 311 -4.38 6.82 16.59
N ALA A 312 -4.69 8.01 17.09
CA ALA A 312 -5.63 8.22 18.17
C ALA A 312 -7.12 8.02 17.77
N ILE A 313 -7.60 6.77 17.70
CA ILE A 313 -9.05 6.44 17.67
C ILE A 313 -9.78 7.03 18.90
N LEU A 314 -9.06 7.26 20.00
CA LEU A 314 -9.66 7.63 21.29
C LEU A 314 -10.18 9.08 21.39
N LYS A 315 -9.79 10.02 20.50
CA LYS A 315 -10.16 11.44 20.70
C LYS A 315 -11.49 11.85 20.07
N ASN A 316 -11.93 11.22 18.97
CA ASN A 316 -13.10 11.69 18.22
C ASN A 316 -14.32 10.75 18.24
N MET A 317 -14.20 9.48 18.66
CA MET A 317 -15.39 8.68 19.02
C MET A 317 -16.21 9.35 20.14
N ASN A 318 -15.54 10.02 21.08
CA ASN A 318 -16.19 10.86 22.08
C ASN A 318 -16.96 12.05 21.44
N ARG A 319 -16.48 12.60 20.32
CA ARG A 319 -17.18 13.68 19.58
C ARG A 319 -18.37 13.16 18.78
N LEU A 320 -18.27 11.97 18.18
CA LEU A 320 -19.41 11.33 17.48
C LEU A 320 -20.52 10.97 18.49
N ARG A 321 -20.15 10.54 19.69
CA ARG A 321 -21.09 10.36 20.81
C ARG A 321 -21.74 11.68 21.24
N ASP A 322 -21.00 12.79 21.25
CA ASP A 322 -21.54 14.12 21.59
C ASP A 322 -22.48 14.66 20.49
N VAL A 323 -22.23 14.37 19.20
CA VAL A 323 -23.12 14.72 18.09
C VAL A 323 -24.39 13.86 18.09
N ALA A 324 -24.28 12.56 18.35
CA ALA A 324 -25.43 11.67 18.49
C ALA A 324 -26.27 11.98 19.76
N GLY A 325 -25.60 12.35 20.86
CA GLY A 325 -26.23 12.79 22.10
C GLY A 325 -26.93 14.16 21.99
N THR A 326 -26.43 15.05 21.13
CA THR A 326 -27.10 16.33 20.85
C THR A 326 -28.28 16.18 19.90
N ALA A 327 -28.23 15.28 18.93
CA ALA A 327 -29.38 14.96 18.06
C ALA A 327 -30.57 14.35 18.83
N THR A 328 -30.31 13.53 19.85
CA THR A 328 -31.34 12.97 20.74
C THR A 328 -31.94 13.99 21.71
N LEU A 329 -31.19 15.04 22.09
CA LEU A 329 -31.69 16.14 22.93
C LEU A 329 -32.49 17.21 22.17
N VAL A 330 -32.28 17.35 20.86
CA VAL A 330 -33.01 18.33 20.01
C VAL A 330 -34.30 17.72 19.42
N GLY A 331 -34.47 16.40 19.50
CA GLY A 331 -35.64 15.66 19.02
C GLY A 331 -36.67 15.24 20.08
N ALA A 332 -36.60 15.75 21.31
CA ALA A 332 -37.54 15.45 22.41
C ALA A 332 -38.54 16.58 22.68
#